data_AF-A0A2X1RFZ1-F1
#
_entry.id   AF-A0A2X1RFZ1-F1
#
_cell.length_a   1.000
_cell.length_b   1.000
_cell.length_c   1.000
_cell.angle_alpha   90.00
_cell.angle_beta   90.00
_cell.angle_gamma   90.00
#
_symmetry.space_group_name_H-M   'P 1'
#
loop_
_entity.id
_entity.type
_entity.pdbx_description
1 polymer ?
#
loop_
_entity_poly.entity_id
_entity_poly.type
_entity_poly.pdbx_seq_one_letter_code
_entity_poly.pdbx_strand_id
1 'polypeptide(L)'
;MATEQHLRQQLAAAYRLAALFGWEDTLYTHFSVRLPGDGEPRFLINPFGMMFDEVSASNLIVVDMQGKVVAGDAPANSAGFTIHSAVHMAREDAHCVVHTHTLPGMAVAACEDGLLQLNQISTEFYPARRLPSL
;
A
#
# COMPACT_ATOMS: atom_id res chain seq x y z
N MET A 1 -1.19 20.06 -7.77
CA MET A 1 -1.45 18.63 -7.48
C MET A 1 -0.36 17.78 -8.13
N ALA A 2 -0.03 16.62 -7.57
CA ALA A 2 0.92 15.69 -8.19
C ALA A 2 0.36 15.15 -9.52
N THR A 3 1.22 14.92 -10.52
CA THR A 3 0.81 14.32 -11.79
C THR A 3 0.79 12.79 -11.69
N GLU A 4 0.01 12.11 -12.54
CA GLU A 4 0.05 10.64 -12.63
C GLU A 4 1.48 10.11 -12.86
N GLN A 5 2.25 10.76 -13.74
CA GLN A 5 3.64 10.38 -14.01
C GLN A 5 4.52 10.44 -12.75
N HIS A 6 4.38 11.50 -11.94
CA HIS A 6 5.11 11.62 -10.67
C HIS A 6 4.70 10.51 -9.69
N LEU A 7 3.41 10.23 -9.56
CA LEU A 7 2.91 9.18 -8.67
C LEU A 7 3.38 7.79 -9.12
N ARG A 8 3.44 7.51 -10.42
CA ARG A 8 4.03 6.28 -10.97
C ARG A 8 5.50 6.12 -10.58
N GLN A 9 6.28 7.20 -10.67
CA GLN A 9 7.69 7.19 -10.27
C GLN A 9 7.86 6.94 -8.77
N GLN A 10 7.08 7.64 -7.94
CA GLN A 10 7.12 7.48 -6.48
C GLN A 10 6.68 6.07 -6.05
N LEU A 11 5.60 5.55 -6.62
CA LEU A 11 5.11 4.22 -6.31
C LEU A 11 6.10 3.14 -6.77
N ALA A 12 6.66 3.25 -7.97
CA ALA A 12 7.72 2.35 -8.42
C ALA A 12 8.93 2.39 -7.48
N ALA A 13 9.37 3.58 -7.05
CA ALA A 13 10.44 3.71 -6.06
C ALA A 13 10.09 3.03 -4.73
N ALA A 14 8.85 3.14 -4.25
CA ALA A 14 8.40 2.46 -3.04
C ALA A 14 8.48 0.93 -3.16
N TYR A 15 8.09 0.36 -4.31
CA TYR A 15 8.28 -1.08 -4.59
C TYR A 15 9.77 -1.46 -4.57
N ARG A 16 10.64 -0.67 -5.21
CA ARG A 16 12.10 -0.92 -5.20
C ARG A 16 12.73 -0.81 -3.81
N LEU A 17 12.26 0.13 -2.98
CA LEU A 17 12.69 0.25 -1.59
C LEU A 17 12.23 -0.94 -0.77
N ALA A 18 10.98 -1.38 -0.94
CA ALA A 18 10.49 -2.59 -0.28
C ALA A 18 11.34 -3.82 -0.65
N ALA A 19 11.67 -4.00 -1.93
CA ALA A 19 12.61 -5.02 -2.39
C ALA A 19 14.00 -4.91 -1.74
N LEU A 20 14.55 -3.69 -1.68
CA LEU A 20 15.84 -3.44 -1.04
C LEU A 20 15.85 -3.78 0.46
N PHE A 21 14.73 -3.55 1.16
CA PHE A 21 14.58 -3.82 2.58
C PHE A 21 13.99 -5.22 2.89
N GLY A 22 13.69 -6.03 1.89
CA GLY A 22 13.12 -7.37 2.03
C GLY A 22 11.72 -7.38 2.63
N TRP A 23 10.84 -6.47 2.18
CA TRP A 23 9.46 -6.34 2.67
C TRP A 23 8.42 -7.06 1.81
N GLU A 24 8.85 -7.55 0.65
CA GLU A 24 8.06 -8.35 -0.27
C GLU A 24 7.88 -9.79 0.24
N ASP A 25 6.79 -10.41 -0.21
CA ASP A 25 6.56 -11.85 -0.08
C ASP A 25 6.22 -12.40 -1.46
N THR A 26 7.27 -12.62 -2.24
CA THR A 26 7.20 -13.06 -3.63
C THR A 26 6.29 -12.16 -4.47
N LEU A 27 5.14 -12.68 -4.92
CA LEU A 27 4.19 -12.03 -5.84
C LEU A 27 2.94 -11.50 -5.14
N TYR A 28 2.81 -11.67 -3.82
CA TYR A 28 1.52 -11.55 -3.12
C TYR A 28 1.35 -10.27 -2.30
N THR A 29 2.38 -9.42 -2.22
CA THR A 29 2.29 -8.08 -1.62
C THR A 29 1.89 -7.03 -2.65
N HIS A 30 1.31 -5.92 -2.20
CA HIS A 30 0.76 -4.89 -3.11
C HIS A 30 0.64 -3.53 -2.43
N PHE A 31 1.00 -2.47 -3.17
CA PHE A 31 0.87 -1.06 -2.81
C PHE A 31 -0.01 -0.34 -3.83
N SER A 32 -0.88 0.56 -3.37
CA SER A 32 -1.73 1.35 -4.27
C SER A 32 -1.68 2.83 -3.98
N VAL A 33 -1.86 3.63 -5.04
CA VAL A 33 -1.96 5.09 -4.95
C VAL A 33 -3.20 5.58 -5.70
N ARG A 34 -4.03 6.40 -5.05
CA ARG A 34 -5.16 7.07 -5.69
C ARG A 34 -4.65 8.12 -6.68
N LEU A 35 -5.13 8.08 -7.91
CA LEU A 35 -4.88 9.10 -8.91
C LEU A 35 -5.75 10.34 -8.68
N PRO A 36 -5.23 11.55 -8.92
CA PRO A 36 -6.02 12.78 -8.87
C PRO A 36 -6.95 12.88 -10.09
N GLY A 37 -8.08 13.56 -9.91
CA GLY A 37 -9.04 13.88 -10.98
C GLY A 37 -10.45 14.03 -10.45
N ASP A 38 -11.32 14.68 -11.24
CA ASP A 38 -12.72 14.97 -10.89
C ASP A 38 -13.69 13.85 -11.30
N GLY A 39 -13.19 12.79 -11.92
CA GLY A 39 -13.97 11.63 -12.35
C GLY A 39 -14.02 10.52 -11.30
N GLU A 40 -14.50 9.36 -11.73
CA GLU A 40 -14.52 8.16 -10.89
C GLU A 40 -13.12 7.83 -10.33
N PRO A 41 -13.01 7.43 -9.05
CA PRO A 41 -11.73 7.08 -8.44
C PRO A 41 -10.99 5.98 -9.19
N ARG A 42 -9.69 6.20 -9.41
CA ARG A 42 -8.77 5.26 -10.07
C ARG A 42 -7.49 5.13 -9.26
N PHE A 43 -6.84 3.99 -9.36
CA PHE A 43 -5.71 3.63 -8.51
C PHE A 43 -4.57 3.00 -9.31
N LEU A 44 -3.33 3.40 -9.01
CA LEU A 44 -2.14 2.72 -9.47
C LEU A 44 -1.87 1.49 -8.59
N ILE A 45 -1.41 0.39 -9.17
CA ILE A 45 -0.95 -0.82 -8.46
C ILE A 45 0.07 -1.59 -9.31
N ASN A 46 0.87 -2.49 -8.71
CA ASN A 46 1.77 -3.36 -9.45
C ASN A 46 1.01 -4.34 -10.36
N PRO A 47 1.59 -4.67 -11.53
CA PRO A 47 1.10 -5.78 -12.35
C PRO A 47 1.30 -7.11 -11.61
N PHE A 48 0.30 -7.99 -11.69
CA PHE A 48 0.41 -9.33 -11.10
C PHE A 48 1.40 -10.19 -11.89
N GLY A 49 2.23 -10.95 -11.16
CA GLY A 49 3.27 -11.80 -11.75
C GLY A 49 4.65 -11.17 -11.86
N MET A 50 4.85 -9.94 -11.37
CA MET A 50 6.17 -9.31 -11.25
C MET A 50 6.63 -9.25 -9.79
N MET A 51 7.93 -9.45 -9.59
CA MET A 51 8.61 -9.18 -8.32
C MET A 51 8.71 -7.67 -8.10
N PHE A 52 8.84 -7.24 -6.84
CA PHE A 52 8.91 -5.82 -6.49
C PHE A 52 10.13 -5.10 -7.10
N ASP A 53 11.24 -5.81 -7.29
CA ASP A 53 12.44 -5.33 -7.98
C ASP A 53 12.33 -5.34 -9.52
N GLU A 54 11.18 -5.70 -10.08
CA GLU A 54 10.88 -5.59 -11.52
C GLU A 54 9.92 -4.42 -11.81
N VAL A 55 9.19 -3.94 -10.79
CA VAL A 55 8.22 -2.84 -10.93
C VAL A 55 8.92 -1.56 -11.39
N SER A 56 8.33 -0.86 -12.35
CA SER A 56 8.82 0.42 -12.88
C SER A 56 7.65 1.36 -13.12
N ALA A 57 7.91 2.65 -13.29
CA ALA A 57 6.84 3.63 -13.50
C ALA A 57 5.96 3.31 -14.72
N SER A 58 6.55 2.71 -15.75
CA SER A 58 5.88 2.38 -17.01
C SER A 58 5.08 1.07 -16.98
N ASN A 59 5.42 0.11 -16.10
CA ASN A 59 4.70 -1.17 -16.02
C ASN A 59 3.59 -1.19 -14.95
N LEU A 60 3.48 -0.15 -14.12
CA LEU A 60 2.33 0.03 -13.23
C LEU A 60 1.02 0.09 -14.04
N ILE A 61 -0.02 -0.53 -13.50
CA ILE A 61 -1.35 -0.55 -14.10
C ILE A 61 -2.29 0.39 -13.35
N VAL A 62 -3.37 0.80 -14.02
CA VAL A 62 -4.46 1.58 -13.41
C VAL A 62 -5.69 0.69 -13.30
N VAL A 63 -6.30 0.67 -12.12
CA VAL A 63 -7.55 -0.03 -11.84
C VAL A 63 -8.64 0.93 -11.39
N ASP A 64 -9.89 0.56 -11.64
CA ASP A 64 -11.07 1.23 -11.06
C ASP A 64 -11.35 0.74 -9.62
N MET A 65 -12.43 1.25 -9.02
CA MET A 65 -12.86 0.88 -7.67
C MET A 65 -13.17 -0.61 -7.51
N GLN A 66 -13.47 -1.33 -8.59
CA GLN A 66 -13.77 -2.76 -8.58
C GLN A 66 -12.52 -3.61 -8.88
N GLY A 67 -11.36 -2.99 -9.05
CA GLY A 67 -10.11 -3.68 -9.38
C GLY A 67 -10.00 -4.10 -10.84
N LYS A 68 -10.89 -3.62 -11.71
CA LYS A 68 -10.78 -3.87 -13.15
C LYS A 68 -9.71 -2.97 -13.73
N VAL A 69 -8.81 -3.55 -14.53
CA VAL A 69 -7.76 -2.81 -15.22
C VAL A 69 -8.40 -1.88 -16.27
N VAL A 70 -8.13 -0.58 -16.15
CA VAL A 70 -8.58 0.48 -17.07
C VAL A 70 -7.44 1.07 -17.89
N ALA A 71 -6.17 0.85 -17.49
CA ALA A 71 -5.00 1.17 -18.30
C ALA A 71 -3.81 0.27 -17.95
N GLY A 72 -3.01 -0.10 -18.96
CA GLY A 72 -1.87 -1.03 -18.86
C GLY A 72 -2.21 -2.43 -19.40
N ASP A 73 -1.17 -3.24 -19.63
CA ASP A 73 -1.27 -4.48 -20.42
C ASP A 73 -1.20 -5.77 -19.58
N ALA A 74 -1.15 -5.64 -18.25
CA ALA A 74 -0.99 -6.76 -17.32
C ALA A 74 -2.22 -6.91 -16.41
N PRO A 75 -2.53 -8.14 -15.95
CA PRO A 75 -3.61 -8.36 -15.00
C PRO A 75 -3.27 -7.76 -13.63
N ALA A 76 -4.31 -7.39 -12.88
CA ALA A 76 -4.21 -7.09 -11.45
C ALA A 76 -4.45 -8.34 -10.60
N ASN A 77 -3.91 -8.38 -9.38
CA ASN A 77 -4.36 -9.32 -8.35
C ASN A 77 -5.67 -8.80 -7.75
N SER A 78 -6.80 -9.25 -8.27
CA SER A 78 -8.13 -8.78 -7.86
C SER A 78 -8.42 -9.04 -6.37
N ALA A 79 -7.97 -10.16 -5.83
CA ALA A 79 -8.10 -10.47 -4.40
C ALA A 79 -7.26 -9.50 -3.57
N GLY A 80 -6.01 -9.25 -3.96
CA GLY A 80 -5.13 -8.29 -3.28
C GLY A 80 -5.68 -6.86 -3.29
N PHE A 81 -6.25 -6.42 -4.43
CA PHE A 81 -6.83 -5.09 -4.54
C PHE A 81 -8.12 -4.89 -3.73
N THR A 82 -8.83 -5.97 -3.35
CA THR A 82 -10.09 -5.87 -2.60
C THR A 82 -9.92 -5.10 -1.28
N ILE A 83 -8.83 -5.34 -0.55
CA ILE A 83 -8.54 -4.63 0.70
C ILE A 83 -8.21 -3.15 0.43
N HIS A 84 -7.45 -2.88 -0.63
CA HIS A 84 -7.05 -1.52 -1.02
C HIS A 84 -8.26 -0.68 -1.43
N SER A 85 -9.16 -1.25 -2.23
CA SER A 85 -10.42 -0.61 -2.62
C SER A 85 -11.25 -0.25 -1.39
N ALA A 86 -11.44 -1.19 -0.46
CA ALA A 86 -12.20 -0.92 0.76
C ALA A 86 -11.63 0.25 1.57
N VAL A 87 -10.30 0.29 1.78
CA VAL A 87 -9.63 1.39 2.50
C VAL A 87 -9.80 2.71 1.76
N HIS A 88 -9.47 2.75 0.46
CA HIS A 88 -9.61 3.97 -0.32
C HIS A 88 -11.06 4.47 -0.35
N MET A 89 -12.05 3.60 -0.52
CA MET A 89 -13.44 4.03 -0.57
C MET A 89 -13.98 4.51 0.79
N ALA A 90 -13.46 3.96 1.89
CA ALA A 90 -13.81 4.43 3.24
C ALA A 90 -13.05 5.70 3.66
N ARG A 91 -11.92 6.01 3.01
CA ARG A 91 -10.99 7.08 3.39
C ARG A 91 -10.50 7.85 2.18
N GLU A 92 -11.13 9.00 1.93
CA GLU A 92 -10.71 9.93 0.87
C GLU A 92 -9.28 10.46 1.09
N ASP A 93 -8.88 10.62 2.36
CA ASP A 93 -7.55 11.07 2.78
C ASP A 93 -6.47 9.97 2.71
N ALA A 94 -6.87 8.70 2.50
CA ALA A 94 -5.93 7.62 2.22
C ALA A 94 -5.48 7.69 0.75
N HIS A 95 -4.46 8.50 0.47
CA HIS A 95 -3.89 8.64 -0.88
C HIS A 95 -3.04 7.44 -1.30
N CYS A 96 -2.36 6.79 -0.35
CA CYS A 96 -1.52 5.63 -0.57
C CYS A 96 -1.87 4.55 0.47
N VAL A 97 -1.92 3.29 0.05
CA VAL A 97 -2.12 2.14 0.92
C VAL A 97 -1.00 1.13 0.64
N VAL A 98 -0.34 0.68 1.70
CA VAL A 98 0.82 -0.20 1.65
C VAL A 98 0.49 -1.45 2.45
N HIS A 99 0.57 -2.63 1.81
CA HIS A 99 0.35 -3.93 2.44
C HIS A 99 1.59 -4.81 2.26
N THR A 100 2.09 -5.38 3.37
CA THR A 100 3.32 -6.19 3.40
C THR A 100 3.13 -7.45 4.23
N HIS A 101 3.90 -8.48 3.92
CA HIS A 101 3.97 -9.73 4.69
C HIS A 101 5.37 -9.91 5.30
N THR A 102 5.91 -8.88 5.96
CA THR A 102 7.20 -9.03 6.64
C THR A 102 7.09 -10.07 7.76
N LEU A 103 8.11 -10.92 7.93
CA LEU A 103 8.15 -11.90 9.02
C LEU A 103 7.87 -11.28 10.40
N PRO A 104 8.53 -10.19 10.83
CA PRO A 104 8.21 -9.55 12.11
C PRO A 104 6.79 -8.95 12.15
N GLY A 105 6.31 -8.38 11.04
CA GLY A 105 4.96 -7.82 10.97
C GLY A 105 3.87 -8.88 11.14
N MET A 106 4.00 -10.01 10.43
CA MET A 106 3.08 -11.15 10.55
C MET A 106 3.14 -11.77 11.95
N ALA A 107 4.33 -11.88 12.56
CA ALA A 107 4.46 -12.39 13.92
C ALA A 107 3.70 -11.55 14.94
N VAL A 108 3.85 -10.21 14.88
CA VAL A 108 3.11 -9.29 15.76
C VAL A 108 1.61 -9.35 15.48
N ALA A 109 1.19 -9.41 14.22
CA ALA A 109 -0.22 -9.50 13.84
C ALA A 109 -0.90 -10.79 14.30
N ALA A 110 -0.14 -11.87 14.56
CA ALA A 110 -0.63 -13.14 15.07
C ALA A 110 -0.70 -13.21 16.61
N CYS A 111 -0.13 -12.23 17.33
CA CYS A 111 -0.20 -12.16 18.79
C CYS A 111 -1.53 -11.57 19.26
N GLU A 112 -2.09 -12.08 20.36
CA GLU A 112 -3.36 -11.60 20.94
C GLU A 112 -3.31 -10.10 21.29
N ASP A 113 -2.21 -9.63 21.87
CA ASP A 113 -2.02 -8.23 22.26
C ASP A 113 -1.52 -7.33 21.11
N GLY A 114 -1.22 -7.90 19.93
CA GLY A 114 -0.69 -7.16 18.79
C GLY A 114 0.63 -6.41 19.07
N LEU A 115 0.74 -5.16 18.58
CA LEU A 115 1.93 -4.32 18.77
C LEU A 115 1.98 -3.77 20.19
N LEU A 116 2.83 -4.33 21.05
CA LEU A 116 3.05 -3.85 22.42
C LEU A 116 3.89 -2.56 22.49
N GLN A 117 3.61 -1.69 23.46
CA GLN A 117 4.37 -0.47 23.74
C GLN A 117 5.69 -0.76 24.50
N LEU A 118 6.67 -1.38 23.83
CA LEU A 118 7.92 -1.87 24.47
C LEU A 118 9.15 -0.99 24.23
N ASN A 119 9.10 -0.10 23.24
CA ASN A 119 10.20 0.80 22.89
C ASN A 119 9.68 2.14 22.35
N GLN A 120 10.61 3.07 22.10
CA GLN A 120 10.31 4.41 21.60
C GLN A 120 9.50 4.38 20.29
N ILE A 121 9.87 3.53 19.34
CA ILE A 121 9.20 3.44 18.03
C ILE A 121 7.77 2.91 18.18
N SER A 122 7.57 1.83 18.92
CA SER A 122 6.23 1.26 19.15
C SER A 122 5.29 2.25 19.86
N THR A 123 5.83 3.15 20.68
CA THR A 123 5.06 4.18 21.39
C THR A 123 4.40 5.18 20.45
N GLU A 124 4.99 5.44 19.28
CA GLU A 124 4.44 6.37 18.30
C GLU A 124 3.07 5.94 17.73
N PHE A 125 2.75 4.64 17.83
CA PHE A 125 1.49 4.07 17.36
C PHE A 125 0.39 4.02 18.43
N TYR A 126 0.68 4.45 19.66
CA TYR A 126 -0.30 4.50 20.75
C TYR A 126 -0.92 5.90 20.89
N PRO A 127 -2.20 6.00 21.31
CA PRO A 127 -2.78 7.29 21.64
C PRO A 127 -1.95 7.99 22.72
N ALA A 128 -1.73 9.30 22.57
CA ALA A 128 -1.09 10.10 23.60
C ALA A 128 -1.88 9.94 24.91
N ARG A 129 -1.27 9.32 25.94
CA ARG A 129 -1.86 9.29 27.28
C ARG A 129 -1.97 10.74 27.76
N ARG A 130 -3.18 11.26 27.85
CA ARG A 130 -3.42 12.44 28.68
C ARG A 130 -3.11 12.04 30.11
N LEU A 131 -2.05 12.62 30.68
CA LEU A 131 -1.84 12.51 32.11
C LEU A 131 -3.10 13.09 32.80
N PRO A 132 -3.66 12.40 33.82
CA PRO A 132 -4.72 13.00 34.61
C PRO A 132 -4.20 14.32 35.16
N SER A 133 -5.01 15.38 35.05
CA SER A 133 -4.72 16.67 35.66
C SER A 133 -4.45 16.47 37.15
N LEU A 134 -3.26 16.87 37.59
CA LEU A 134 -2.91 16.99 39.01
C LEU A 134 -3.80 18.03 39.69
#